data_AF-A0A9E5MM78-F1
#
_entry.id   AF-A0A9E5MM78-F1
#
_cell.length_a   1.000
_cell.length_b   1.000
_cell.length_c   1.000
_cell.angle_alpha   90.00
_cell.angle_beta   90.00
_cell.angle_gamma   90.00
#
_symmetry.space_group_name_H-M   'P 1'
#
loop_
_entity.id
_entity.type
_entity.pdbx_description
1 polymer ?
#
loop_
_entity_poly.entity_id
_entity_poly.type
_entity_poly.pdbx_seq_one_letter_code
_entity_poly.pdbx_strand_id
1 'polypeptide(L)'
;MSPKQAKNNMNTAAQELRDLIWNRSDGDLLGSEDDLTDLLRVSRPTVRQVARLLEREGLLKVKRGINGGYFASRPSVEVIENSVSAYLKMLDVDTEDVTEIASVMWMTIVKKAASSPTEETRQLMAKLRSDVLSVTDEATFDDILAIEEENRREIFKLINSPYIELIFHINRTFTFTQFPSIPASLDGSEEHREFVRAWRKAKLLEIEAISEGDVALGEMVARHNRNLFHKRLWGHGRL
;
A
#
# COMPACT_ATOMS: atom_id res chain seq x y z
N MET A 1 -12.51 9.02 43.23
CA MET A 1 -13.02 9.06 41.84
C MET A 1 -13.78 7.78 41.55
N SER A 2 -14.91 7.85 40.84
CA SER A 2 -15.64 6.65 40.39
C SER A 2 -14.85 5.92 39.28
N PRO A 3 -14.92 4.58 39.17
CA PRO A 3 -14.27 3.82 38.08
C PRO A 3 -14.62 4.33 36.68
N LYS A 4 -15.86 4.83 36.49
CA LYS A 4 -16.33 5.39 35.22
C LYS A 4 -15.67 6.73 34.89
N GLN A 5 -15.40 7.57 35.90
CA GLN A 5 -14.67 8.83 35.74
C GLN A 5 -13.18 8.62 35.48
N ALA A 6 -12.55 7.66 36.16
CA ALA A 6 -11.14 7.31 35.92
C ALA A 6 -10.92 6.80 34.49
N LYS A 7 -11.82 5.96 33.99
CA LYS A 7 -11.76 5.45 32.60
C LYS A 7 -11.97 6.57 31.56
N ASN A 8 -12.83 7.55 31.86
CA ASN A 8 -13.06 8.70 30.98
C ASN A 8 -11.84 9.63 30.91
N ASN A 9 -11.18 9.88 32.04
CA ASN A 9 -9.96 10.70 32.09
C ASN A 9 -8.80 10.05 31.34
N MET A 10 -8.66 8.72 31.42
CA MET A 10 -7.62 7.99 30.69
C MET A 10 -7.84 8.04 29.17
N ASN A 11 -9.08 7.86 28.71
CA ASN A 11 -9.40 7.97 27.28
C ASN A 11 -9.15 9.39 26.75
N THR A 12 -9.49 10.41 27.55
CA THR A 12 -9.25 11.82 27.21
C THR A 12 -7.75 12.11 27.10
N ALA A 13 -6.97 11.70 28.10
CA ALA A 13 -5.51 11.85 28.08
C ALA A 13 -4.86 11.09 26.90
N ALA A 14 -5.39 9.92 26.54
CA ALA A 14 -4.96 9.20 25.35
C ALA A 14 -5.26 9.96 24.05
N GLN A 15 -6.42 10.59 23.95
CA GLN A 15 -6.77 11.40 22.79
C GLN A 15 -5.90 12.65 22.68
N GLU A 16 -5.70 13.39 23.77
CA GLU A 16 -4.83 14.57 23.79
C GLU A 16 -3.38 14.23 23.44
N LEU A 17 -2.84 13.11 23.95
CA LEU A 17 -1.49 12.68 23.58
C LEU A 17 -1.42 12.24 22.11
N ARG A 18 -2.48 11.65 21.54
CA ARG A 18 -2.54 11.41 20.08
C ARG A 18 -2.54 12.71 19.28
N ASP A 19 -3.31 13.70 19.70
CA ASP A 19 -3.34 15.02 19.06
C ASP A 19 -1.95 15.67 19.08
N LEU A 20 -1.22 15.55 20.19
CA LEU A 20 0.16 16.02 20.28
C LEU A 20 1.08 15.27 19.29
N ILE A 21 0.97 13.95 19.20
CA ILE A 21 1.77 13.12 18.28
C ILE A 21 1.52 13.50 16.82
N TRP A 22 0.28 13.73 16.41
CA TRP A 22 -0.06 14.08 15.02
C TRP A 22 0.55 15.41 14.57
N ASN A 23 0.83 16.31 15.50
CA ASN A 23 1.47 17.61 15.26
C ASN A 23 3.00 17.57 15.36
N ARG A 24 3.60 16.38 15.36
CA ARG A 24 5.05 16.15 15.45
C ARG A 24 5.57 15.30 14.30
N SER A 25 6.86 15.46 14.01
CA SER A 25 7.59 14.60 13.09
C SER A 25 7.94 13.28 13.77
N ASP A 26 8.16 12.24 12.98
CA ASP A 26 8.63 10.96 13.53
C ASP A 26 9.96 11.16 14.28
N GLY A 27 10.04 10.63 15.50
CA GLY A 27 11.22 10.74 16.35
C GLY A 27 11.33 12.02 17.19
N ASP A 28 10.41 12.99 17.05
CA ASP A 28 10.41 14.21 17.86
C ASP A 28 10.16 13.89 19.35
N LEU A 29 10.81 14.62 20.25
CA LEU A 29 10.56 14.53 21.69
C LEU A 29 9.19 15.16 22.02
N LEU A 30 8.31 14.38 22.65
CA LEU A 30 7.02 14.83 23.18
C LEU A 30 7.16 15.45 24.57
N GLY A 31 8.14 14.99 25.35
CA GLY A 31 8.44 15.46 26.70
C GLY A 31 8.95 14.35 27.61
N SER A 32 9.33 14.74 28.83
CA SER A 32 9.57 13.83 29.94
C SER A 32 8.24 13.32 30.53
N GLU A 33 8.32 12.38 31.47
CA GLU A 33 7.12 11.92 32.20
C GLU A 33 6.46 13.04 33.00
N ASP A 34 7.25 13.98 33.50
CA ASP A 34 6.75 15.12 34.25
C ASP A 34 6.07 16.12 33.33
N ASP A 35 6.69 16.44 32.19
CA ASP A 35 6.07 17.32 31.18
C ASP A 35 4.71 16.80 30.72
N LEU A 36 4.59 15.48 30.47
CA LEU A 36 3.33 14.86 30.06
C LEU A 36 2.31 14.74 31.21
N THR A 37 2.76 14.60 32.46
CA THR A 37 1.88 14.62 33.63
C THR A 37 1.23 15.99 33.78
N ASP A 38 2.02 17.05 33.63
CA ASP A 38 1.56 18.43 33.73
C ASP A 38 0.67 18.82 32.54
N LEU A 39 1.07 18.44 31.32
CA LEU A 39 0.32 18.71 30.10
C LEU A 39 -1.06 18.04 30.10
N LEU A 40 -1.10 16.73 30.38
CA LEU A 40 -2.32 15.93 30.31
C LEU A 40 -3.14 16.00 31.62
N ARG A 41 -2.61 16.63 32.67
CA ARG A 41 -3.23 16.77 34.00
C ARG A 41 -3.67 15.44 34.60
N VAL A 42 -2.86 14.40 34.42
CA VAL A 42 -3.10 13.05 34.97
C VAL A 42 -1.90 12.56 35.76
N SER A 43 -2.10 11.56 36.60
CA SER A 43 -1.01 10.98 37.41
C SER A 43 0.05 10.28 36.54
N ARG A 44 1.31 10.22 36.99
CA ARG A 44 2.38 9.47 36.31
C ARG A 44 1.99 8.02 35.95
N PRO A 45 1.33 7.22 36.82
CA PRO A 45 0.82 5.91 36.43
C PRO A 45 -0.14 5.94 35.23
N THR A 46 -1.00 6.97 35.15
CA THR A 46 -1.92 7.17 34.01
C THR A 46 -1.15 7.52 32.74
N VAL A 47 -0.16 8.43 32.81
CA VAL A 47 0.73 8.73 31.67
C VAL A 47 1.39 7.45 31.15
N ARG A 48 1.94 6.62 32.04
CA ARG A 48 2.56 5.33 31.65
C ARG A 48 1.57 4.37 31.00
N GLN A 49 0.34 4.29 31.49
CA GLN A 49 -0.71 3.44 30.90
C GLN A 49 -1.11 3.92 29.50
N VAL A 50 -1.33 5.22 29.35
CA VAL A 50 -1.64 5.85 28.06
C VAL A 50 -0.47 5.66 27.09
N ALA A 51 0.75 5.93 27.51
CA ALA A 51 1.93 5.77 26.68
C ALA A 51 2.13 4.31 26.23
N ARG A 52 1.91 3.32 27.10
CA ARG A 52 1.95 1.89 26.72
C ARG A 52 0.88 1.54 25.69
N LEU A 53 -0.32 2.12 25.80
CA LEU A 53 -1.37 1.94 24.80
C LEU A 53 -0.92 2.49 23.43
N LEU A 54 -0.41 3.72 23.40
CA LEU A 54 0.02 4.37 22.16
C LEU A 54 1.31 3.77 21.58
N GLU A 55 2.20 3.23 22.42
CA GLU A 55 3.38 2.48 21.99
C GLU A 55 2.98 1.16 21.31
N ARG A 56 1.95 0.46 21.82
CA ARG A 56 1.37 -0.73 21.17
C ARG A 56 0.70 -0.39 19.84
N GLU A 57 0.11 0.79 19.72
CA GLU A 57 -0.45 1.32 18.46
C GLU A 57 0.65 1.81 17.48
N GLY A 58 1.92 1.81 17.90
CA GLY A 58 3.06 2.28 17.10
C GLY A 58 3.18 3.80 17.00
N LEU A 59 2.36 4.55 17.75
CA LEU A 59 2.29 6.02 17.73
C LEU A 59 3.32 6.70 18.64
N LEU A 60 3.94 5.94 19.55
CA LEU A 60 4.87 6.46 20.54
C LEU A 60 6.04 5.49 20.77
N LYS A 61 7.23 6.01 21.07
CA LYS A 61 8.38 5.24 21.57
C LYS A 61 8.87 5.80 22.90
N VAL A 62 9.13 4.93 23.88
CA VAL A 62 9.71 5.34 25.17
C VAL A 62 11.20 5.03 25.21
N LYS A 63 12.06 6.04 25.41
CA LYS A 63 13.50 5.84 25.70
C LYS A 63 13.76 6.03 27.19
N ARG A 64 14.46 5.07 27.81
CA ARG A 64 14.83 5.11 29.24
C ARG A 64 16.20 5.77 29.43
N GLY A 65 16.43 6.37 30.60
CA GLY A 65 17.73 6.91 31.02
C GLY A 65 17.80 8.44 31.05
N ILE A 66 19.00 8.97 31.31
CA ILE A 66 19.31 10.41 31.20
C ILE A 66 19.13 10.82 29.73
N ASN A 67 18.35 11.88 29.48
CA ASN A 67 17.85 12.28 28.16
C ASN A 67 16.84 11.30 27.52
N GLY A 68 16.27 10.40 28.32
CA GLY A 68 15.09 9.62 27.93
C GLY A 68 13.83 10.48 27.83
N GLY A 69 12.72 9.85 27.50
CA GLY A 69 11.45 10.54 27.32
C GLY A 69 10.50 9.79 26.40
N TYR A 70 9.43 10.47 26.05
CA TYR A 70 8.40 9.98 25.14
C TYR A 70 8.62 10.63 23.78
N PHE A 71 8.68 9.83 22.73
CA PHE A 71 8.96 10.29 21.38
C PHE A 71 7.81 9.95 20.46
N ALA A 72 7.47 10.86 19.55
CA ALA A 72 6.51 10.60 18.50
C ALA A 72 7.00 9.45 17.62
N SER A 73 6.10 8.56 17.24
CA SER A 73 6.38 7.48 16.31
C SER A 73 5.28 7.45 15.26
N ARG A 74 5.64 7.25 14.00
CA ARG A 74 4.68 6.95 12.94
C ARG A 74 4.80 5.47 12.61
N PRO A 75 3.72 4.67 12.73
CA PRO A 75 3.77 3.28 12.30
C PRO A 75 4.15 3.25 10.82
N SER A 76 5.10 2.37 10.47
CA SER A 76 5.44 2.19 9.07
C SER A 76 4.25 1.58 8.33
N VAL A 77 4.16 1.88 7.04
CA VAL A 77 3.16 1.28 6.14
C VAL A 77 3.21 -0.26 6.23
N GLU A 78 4.41 -0.83 6.33
CA GLU A 78 4.63 -2.28 6.51
C GLU A 78 3.98 -2.84 7.80
N VAL A 79 4.02 -2.12 8.92
CA VAL A 79 3.37 -2.57 10.17
C VAL A 79 1.85 -2.63 10.00
N ILE A 80 1.28 -1.65 9.30
CA ILE A 80 -0.16 -1.60 9.01
C ILE A 80 -0.53 -2.74 8.05
N GLU A 81 0.22 -2.91 6.96
CA GLU A 81 0.02 -3.97 5.98
C GLU A 81 0.05 -5.36 6.61
N ASN A 82 1.05 -5.65 7.44
CA ASN A 82 1.16 -6.93 8.13
C ASN A 82 0.00 -7.19 9.10
N SER A 83 -0.44 -6.15 9.82
CA SER A 83 -1.55 -6.26 10.78
C SER A 83 -2.88 -6.53 10.06
N VAL A 84 -3.17 -5.79 8.99
CA VAL A 84 -4.40 -5.98 8.20
C VAL A 84 -4.35 -7.31 7.47
N SER A 85 -3.22 -7.67 6.86
CA SER A 85 -3.06 -8.96 6.16
C SER A 85 -3.26 -10.12 7.13
N ALA A 86 -2.71 -10.07 8.34
CA ALA A 86 -2.91 -11.10 9.36
C ALA A 86 -4.38 -11.26 9.77
N TYR A 87 -5.14 -10.15 9.87
CA TYR A 87 -6.57 -10.20 10.14
C TYR A 87 -7.36 -10.77 8.95
N LEU A 88 -7.07 -10.33 7.73
CA LEU A 88 -7.70 -10.84 6.51
C LEU A 88 -7.48 -12.34 6.33
N LYS A 89 -6.34 -12.89 6.78
CA LYS A 89 -6.10 -14.34 6.78
C LYS A 89 -7.03 -15.14 7.69
N MET A 90 -7.55 -14.51 8.74
CA MET A 90 -8.53 -15.14 9.63
C MET A 90 -9.94 -15.12 9.03
N LEU A 91 -10.17 -14.23 8.06
CA LEU A 91 -11.40 -14.22 7.27
C LEU A 91 -11.22 -15.23 6.13
N ASP A 92 -12.25 -16.03 5.87
CA ASP A 92 -12.30 -16.91 4.70
C ASP A 92 -12.65 -16.06 3.46
N VAL A 93 -11.68 -15.28 2.99
CA VAL A 93 -11.86 -14.32 1.89
C VAL A 93 -11.68 -15.03 0.55
N ASP A 94 -12.62 -14.80 -0.37
CA ASP A 94 -12.54 -15.29 -1.74
C ASP A 94 -11.39 -14.61 -2.51
N THR A 95 -10.57 -15.41 -3.22
CA THR A 95 -9.51 -14.90 -4.09
C THR A 95 -10.05 -14.03 -5.22
N GLU A 96 -11.26 -14.33 -5.71
CA GLU A 96 -11.89 -13.59 -6.79
C GLU A 96 -12.14 -12.13 -6.38
N ASP A 97 -12.72 -11.91 -5.19
CA ASP A 97 -12.96 -10.59 -4.59
C ASP A 97 -11.66 -9.77 -4.47
N VAL A 98 -10.58 -10.42 -4.02
CA VAL A 98 -9.25 -9.80 -3.86
C VAL A 98 -8.69 -9.33 -5.21
N THR A 99 -8.85 -10.14 -6.26
CA THR A 99 -8.39 -9.77 -7.60
C THR A 99 -9.28 -8.73 -8.27
N GLU A 100 -10.58 -8.74 -7.99
CA GLU A 100 -11.55 -7.76 -8.49
C GLU A 100 -11.27 -6.38 -7.89
N ILE A 101 -11.13 -6.27 -6.55
CA ILE A 101 -10.87 -4.98 -5.92
C ILE A 101 -9.54 -4.37 -6.39
N ALA A 102 -8.50 -5.19 -6.59
CA ALA A 102 -7.23 -4.74 -7.17
C ALA A 102 -7.41 -4.17 -8.58
N SER A 103 -8.29 -4.78 -9.38
CA SER A 103 -8.63 -4.31 -10.73
C SER A 103 -9.39 -2.98 -10.69
N VAL A 104 -10.38 -2.86 -9.80
CA VAL A 104 -11.14 -1.60 -9.60
C VAL A 104 -10.24 -0.45 -9.15
N MET A 105 -9.33 -0.72 -8.20
CA MET A 105 -8.34 0.25 -7.77
C MET A 105 -7.44 0.65 -8.94
N TRP A 106 -6.86 -0.31 -9.67
CA TRP A 106 -5.98 0.00 -10.80
C TRP A 106 -6.66 0.82 -11.90
N MET A 107 -7.89 0.48 -12.29
CA MET A 107 -8.67 1.28 -13.26
C MET A 107 -8.87 2.72 -12.77
N THR A 108 -9.11 2.91 -11.47
CA THR A 108 -9.23 4.25 -10.87
C THR A 108 -7.92 5.04 -10.96
N ILE A 109 -6.78 4.36 -10.80
CA ILE A 109 -5.45 4.96 -10.93
C ILE A 109 -5.17 5.39 -12.37
N VAL A 110 -5.43 4.51 -13.34
CA VAL A 110 -5.27 4.82 -14.77
C VAL A 110 -6.17 5.97 -15.19
N LYS A 111 -7.45 5.96 -14.78
CA LYS A 111 -8.38 7.07 -14.99
C LYS A 111 -7.82 8.38 -14.48
N LYS A 112 -7.31 8.42 -13.24
CA LYS A 112 -6.74 9.63 -12.64
C LYS A 112 -5.53 10.14 -13.43
N ALA A 113 -4.63 9.24 -13.83
CA ALA A 113 -3.45 9.58 -14.61
C ALA A 113 -3.83 10.12 -16.00
N ALA A 114 -4.80 9.51 -16.68
CA ALA A 114 -5.27 9.91 -18.00
C ALA A 114 -6.16 11.17 -17.99
N SER A 115 -6.82 11.51 -16.88
CA SER A 115 -7.78 12.64 -16.85
C SER A 115 -7.12 14.02 -16.95
N SER A 116 -5.80 14.13 -16.74
CA SER A 116 -5.08 15.40 -16.79
C SER A 116 -3.59 15.18 -17.11
N PRO A 117 -3.25 14.79 -18.36
CA PRO A 117 -1.87 14.50 -18.73
C PRO A 117 -1.04 15.79 -18.67
N THR A 118 -0.04 15.80 -17.78
CA THR A 118 0.96 16.88 -17.71
C THR A 118 2.17 16.54 -18.57
N GLU A 119 3.09 17.50 -18.70
CA GLU A 119 4.37 17.20 -19.33
C GLU A 119 5.18 16.16 -18.53
N GLU A 120 5.09 16.18 -17.20
CA GLU A 120 5.67 15.13 -16.37
C GLU A 120 5.01 13.76 -16.64
N THR A 121 3.69 13.72 -16.83
CA THR A 121 2.97 12.50 -17.22
C THR A 121 3.53 11.93 -18.52
N ARG A 122 3.67 12.76 -19.57
CA ARG A 122 4.18 12.32 -20.87
C ARG A 122 5.62 11.83 -20.81
N GLN A 123 6.49 12.53 -20.07
CA GLN A 123 7.88 12.11 -19.88
C GLN A 123 7.97 10.78 -19.14
N LEU A 124 7.17 10.60 -18.09
CA LEU A 124 7.12 9.33 -17.37
C LEU A 124 6.59 8.21 -18.27
N MET A 125 5.50 8.43 -19.01
CA MET A 125 4.95 7.43 -19.93
C MET A 125 5.95 7.06 -21.02
N ALA A 126 6.72 8.01 -21.56
CA ALA A 126 7.77 7.73 -22.53
C ALA A 126 8.89 6.85 -21.95
N LYS A 127 9.30 7.09 -20.71
CA LYS A 127 10.26 6.23 -19.99
C LYS A 127 9.70 4.82 -19.82
N LEU A 128 8.50 4.69 -19.23
CA LEU A 128 7.86 3.40 -18.99
C LEU A 128 7.62 2.61 -20.29
N ARG A 129 7.27 3.31 -21.37
CA ARG A 129 7.14 2.73 -22.72
C ARG A 129 8.45 2.11 -23.19
N SER A 130 9.57 2.80 -23.00
CA SER A 130 10.90 2.29 -23.36
C SER A 130 11.23 1.01 -22.58
N ASP A 131 10.95 1.00 -21.27
CA ASP A 131 11.20 -0.16 -20.41
C ASP A 131 10.38 -1.37 -20.88
N VAL A 132 9.09 -1.19 -21.18
CA VAL A 132 8.20 -2.27 -21.68
C VAL A 132 8.63 -2.77 -23.07
N LEU A 133 9.10 -1.88 -23.95
CA LEU A 133 9.60 -2.27 -25.27
C LEU A 133 10.90 -3.08 -25.22
N SER A 134 11.67 -2.95 -24.13
CA SER A 134 12.92 -3.71 -23.93
C SER A 134 12.70 -5.17 -23.50
N VAL A 135 11.48 -5.48 -23.05
CA VAL A 135 11.11 -6.83 -22.61
C VAL A 135 11.08 -7.77 -23.80
N THR A 136 11.81 -8.87 -23.72
CA THR A 136 11.81 -9.92 -24.74
C THR A 136 10.70 -10.94 -24.48
N ASP A 137 10.38 -11.78 -25.46
CA ASP A 137 9.39 -12.85 -25.26
C ASP A 137 9.89 -13.91 -24.26
N GLU A 138 11.21 -14.00 -24.05
CA GLU A 138 11.85 -14.91 -23.10
C GLU A 138 11.92 -14.37 -21.67
N ALA A 139 11.35 -13.19 -21.40
CA ALA A 139 11.30 -12.63 -20.06
C ALA A 139 10.56 -13.58 -19.11
N THR A 140 11.13 -13.83 -17.94
CA THR A 140 10.50 -14.67 -16.91
C THR A 140 9.28 -13.98 -16.32
N PHE A 141 8.38 -14.73 -15.69
CA PHE A 141 7.26 -14.10 -14.99
C PHE A 141 7.73 -13.10 -13.91
N ASP A 142 8.86 -13.36 -13.24
CA ASP A 142 9.44 -12.45 -12.25
C ASP A 142 9.94 -11.14 -12.87
N ASP A 143 10.52 -11.19 -14.08
CA ASP A 143 10.89 -9.99 -14.83
C ASP A 143 9.65 -9.12 -15.12
N ILE A 144 8.54 -9.76 -15.53
CA ILE A 144 7.28 -9.05 -15.78
C ILE A 144 6.74 -8.42 -14.49
N LEU A 145 6.76 -9.14 -13.37
CA LEU A 145 6.33 -8.62 -12.07
C LEU A 145 7.18 -7.43 -11.61
N ALA A 146 8.48 -7.48 -11.83
CA ALA A 146 9.39 -6.37 -11.49
C ALA A 146 9.04 -5.10 -12.28
N ILE A 147 8.74 -5.24 -13.58
CA ILE A 147 8.34 -4.12 -14.43
C ILE A 147 6.97 -3.57 -14.03
N GLU A 148 6.01 -4.43 -13.73
CA GLU A 148 4.69 -4.00 -13.23
C GLU A 148 4.81 -3.28 -11.88
N GLU A 149 5.70 -3.72 -10.99
CA GLU A 149 5.96 -3.06 -9.71
C GLU A 149 6.55 -1.65 -9.92
N GLU A 150 7.55 -1.54 -10.79
CA GLU A 150 8.17 -0.27 -11.18
C GLU A 150 7.12 0.70 -11.76
N ASN A 151 6.39 0.24 -12.78
CA ASN A 151 5.35 1.03 -13.45
C ASN A 151 4.32 1.55 -12.46
N ARG A 152 3.79 0.66 -11.62
CA ARG A 152 2.77 0.99 -10.63
C ARG A 152 3.28 2.01 -9.62
N ARG A 153 4.49 1.82 -9.09
CA ARG A 153 5.09 2.74 -8.13
C ARG A 153 5.27 4.15 -8.71
N GLU A 154 5.76 4.26 -9.94
CA GLU A 154 5.95 5.57 -10.56
C GLU A 154 4.61 6.24 -10.93
N ILE A 155 3.60 5.47 -11.35
CA ILE A 155 2.25 6.01 -11.59
C ILE A 155 1.60 6.49 -10.29
N PHE A 156 1.73 5.75 -9.18
CA PHE A 156 1.23 6.18 -7.87
C PHE A 156 1.87 7.49 -7.40
N LYS A 157 3.19 7.63 -7.56
CA LYS A 157 3.91 8.88 -7.28
C LYS A 157 3.37 10.05 -8.12
N LEU A 158 3.13 9.82 -9.40
CA LEU A 158 2.63 10.83 -10.33
C LEU A 158 1.26 11.38 -9.90
N ILE A 159 0.31 10.49 -9.57
CA ILE A 159 -1.07 10.90 -9.29
C ILE A 159 -1.31 11.38 -7.85
N ASN A 160 -0.31 11.23 -6.97
CA ASN A 160 -0.37 11.59 -5.54
C ASN A 160 -1.67 11.13 -4.86
N SER A 161 -1.93 9.81 -4.87
CA SER A 161 -3.15 9.22 -4.30
C SER A 161 -2.83 8.25 -3.14
N PRO A 162 -2.28 8.74 -2.02
CA PRO A 162 -1.70 7.92 -0.95
C PRO A 162 -2.71 6.99 -0.27
N TYR A 163 -3.99 7.35 -0.24
CA TYR A 163 -5.04 6.46 0.28
C TYR A 163 -5.19 5.21 -0.59
N ILE A 164 -5.31 5.38 -1.91
CA ILE A 164 -5.48 4.24 -2.82
C ILE A 164 -4.19 3.41 -2.84
N GLU A 165 -3.03 4.05 -2.81
CA GLU A 165 -1.73 3.37 -2.73
C GLU A 165 -1.63 2.46 -1.51
N LEU A 166 -1.98 2.96 -0.32
CA LEU A 166 -1.97 2.17 0.91
C LEU A 166 -2.92 0.97 0.82
N ILE A 167 -4.16 1.16 0.38
CA ILE A 167 -5.12 0.05 0.25
C ILE A 167 -4.67 -0.96 -0.80
N PHE A 168 -4.06 -0.49 -1.90
CA PHE A 168 -3.50 -1.36 -2.92
C PHE A 168 -2.34 -2.20 -2.37
N HIS A 169 -1.44 -1.61 -1.60
CA HIS A 169 -0.34 -2.36 -0.99
C HIS A 169 -0.83 -3.38 0.04
N ILE A 170 -1.81 -3.02 0.88
CA ILE A 170 -2.45 -3.98 1.79
C ILE A 170 -3.02 -5.17 1.01
N ASN A 171 -3.77 -4.92 -0.06
CA ASN A 171 -4.34 -5.97 -0.91
C ASN A 171 -3.25 -6.84 -1.55
N ARG A 172 -2.17 -6.22 -2.04
CA ARG A 172 -1.02 -6.91 -2.64
C ARG A 172 -0.30 -7.80 -1.62
N THR A 173 0.03 -7.26 -0.45
CA THR A 173 0.69 -7.99 0.64
C THR A 173 -0.18 -9.17 1.10
N PHE A 174 -1.49 -8.97 1.25
CA PHE A 174 -2.41 -10.07 1.53
C PHE A 174 -2.38 -11.15 0.44
N THR A 175 -2.50 -10.75 -0.84
CA THR A 175 -2.50 -11.67 -1.98
C THR A 175 -1.24 -12.54 -2.01
N PHE A 176 -0.05 -11.94 -1.96
CA PHE A 176 1.21 -12.68 -2.04
C PHE A 176 1.47 -13.56 -0.82
N THR A 177 0.97 -13.16 0.35
CA THR A 177 1.19 -13.95 1.58
C THR A 177 0.23 -15.12 1.67
N GLN A 178 -1.02 -14.95 1.25
CA GLN A 178 -2.06 -15.98 1.36
C GLN A 178 -2.08 -16.92 0.15
N PHE A 179 -1.78 -16.37 -1.02
CA PHE A 179 -1.76 -17.10 -2.27
C PHE A 179 -0.41 -16.87 -2.95
N PRO A 180 0.68 -17.44 -2.38
CA PRO A 180 1.99 -17.32 -2.98
C PRO A 180 1.88 -17.78 -4.43
N SER A 181 2.33 -16.92 -5.34
CA SER A 181 2.34 -17.17 -6.76
C SER A 181 2.95 -18.55 -7.01
N ILE A 182 2.32 -19.36 -7.86
CA ILE A 182 2.98 -20.50 -8.50
C ILE A 182 3.12 -20.16 -10.00
N PRO A 183 4.23 -19.54 -10.48
CA PRO A 183 4.34 -19.21 -11.90
C PRO A 183 5.64 -19.64 -12.59
N ALA A 184 6.72 -19.95 -11.87
CA ALA A 184 8.04 -20.25 -12.46
C ALA A 184 8.05 -21.55 -13.28
N SER A 185 7.05 -22.41 -13.12
CA SER A 185 6.98 -23.70 -13.81
C SER A 185 6.66 -23.60 -15.31
N LEU A 186 6.16 -22.46 -15.79
CA LEU A 186 5.78 -22.25 -17.19
C LEU A 186 6.74 -21.32 -17.95
N ASP A 187 7.74 -20.75 -17.29
CA ASP A 187 8.71 -19.88 -17.96
C ASP A 187 9.40 -20.63 -19.11
N GLY A 188 9.58 -19.96 -20.25
CA GLY A 188 10.12 -20.54 -21.49
C GLY A 188 9.15 -21.42 -22.29
N SER A 189 7.92 -21.67 -21.82
CA SER A 189 6.87 -22.31 -22.62
C SER A 189 6.30 -21.37 -23.69
N GLU A 190 5.65 -21.93 -24.72
CA GLU A 190 4.97 -21.11 -25.73
C GLU A 190 3.79 -20.34 -25.13
N GLU A 191 3.05 -20.96 -24.22
CA GLU A 191 1.96 -20.32 -23.49
C GLU A 191 2.44 -19.08 -22.71
N HIS A 192 3.61 -19.17 -22.07
CA HIS A 192 4.21 -18.03 -21.39
C HIS A 192 4.65 -16.94 -22.36
N ARG A 193 5.26 -17.29 -23.49
CA ARG A 193 5.60 -16.31 -24.55
C ARG A 193 4.37 -15.60 -25.09
N GLU A 194 3.26 -16.32 -25.27
CA GLU A 194 1.97 -15.73 -25.66
C GLU A 194 1.45 -14.75 -24.61
N PHE A 195 1.52 -15.11 -23.33
CA PHE A 195 1.21 -14.20 -22.22
C PHE A 195 2.08 -12.95 -22.26
N VAL A 196 3.41 -13.08 -22.40
CA VAL A 196 4.34 -11.94 -22.44
C VAL A 196 4.00 -11.00 -23.61
N ARG A 197 3.72 -11.53 -24.80
CA ARG A 197 3.30 -10.73 -25.96
C ARG A 197 1.97 -10.01 -25.73
N ALA A 198 0.97 -10.70 -25.19
CA ALA A 198 -0.34 -10.13 -24.90
C ALA A 198 -0.24 -9.03 -23.83
N TRP A 199 0.49 -9.29 -22.76
CA TRP A 199 0.80 -8.32 -21.70
C TRP A 199 1.50 -7.09 -22.26
N ARG A 200 2.57 -7.27 -23.04
CA ARG A 200 3.34 -6.15 -23.63
C ARG A 200 2.44 -5.26 -24.48
N LYS A 201 1.60 -5.86 -25.34
CA LYS A 201 0.63 -5.12 -26.16
C LYS A 201 -0.36 -4.32 -25.29
N ALA A 202 -0.94 -4.95 -24.28
CA ALA A 202 -1.89 -4.30 -23.38
C ALA A 202 -1.21 -3.16 -22.60
N LYS A 203 -0.01 -3.40 -22.07
CA LYS A 203 0.71 -2.40 -21.27
C LYS A 203 1.10 -1.17 -22.10
N LEU A 204 1.52 -1.36 -23.34
CA LEU A 204 1.82 -0.24 -24.24
C LEU A 204 0.59 0.61 -24.54
N LEU A 205 -0.58 -0.01 -24.75
CA LEU A 205 -1.84 0.70 -24.95
C LEU A 205 -2.31 1.44 -23.69
N GLU A 206 -2.09 0.89 -22.50
CA GLU A 206 -2.37 1.56 -21.23
C GLU A 206 -1.50 2.80 -21.05
N ILE A 207 -0.20 2.68 -21.36
CA ILE A 207 0.76 3.80 -21.31
C ILE A 207 0.41 4.89 -22.33
N GLU A 208 0.03 4.50 -23.55
CA GLU A 208 -0.42 5.43 -24.59
C GLU A 208 -1.68 6.17 -24.17
N ALA A 209 -2.69 5.45 -23.64
CA ALA A 209 -3.92 6.05 -23.13
C ALA A 209 -3.66 7.09 -22.03
N ILE A 210 -2.75 6.80 -21.08
CA ILE A 210 -2.35 7.77 -20.05
C ILE A 210 -1.63 8.97 -20.66
N SER A 211 -0.72 8.74 -21.61
CA SER A 211 0.08 9.78 -22.25
C SER A 211 -0.78 10.75 -23.08
N GLU A 212 -1.80 10.25 -23.77
CA GLU A 212 -2.71 11.02 -24.63
C GLU A 212 -3.92 11.58 -23.87
N GLY A 213 -4.16 11.08 -22.66
CA GLY A 213 -5.32 11.43 -21.85
C GLY A 213 -6.62 10.75 -22.28
N ASP A 214 -6.53 9.61 -22.95
CA ASP A 214 -7.70 8.79 -23.31
C ASP A 214 -8.13 7.93 -22.11
N VAL A 215 -9.01 8.49 -21.28
CA VAL A 215 -9.55 7.83 -20.10
C VAL A 215 -10.31 6.53 -20.45
N ALA A 216 -11.08 6.54 -21.54
CA ALA A 216 -11.93 5.41 -21.90
C ALA A 216 -11.09 4.21 -22.35
N LEU A 217 -10.08 4.46 -23.19
CA LEU A 217 -9.10 3.45 -23.57
C LEU A 217 -8.33 2.95 -22.35
N GLY A 218 -7.88 3.86 -21.49
CA GLY A 218 -7.12 3.53 -20.27
C GLY A 218 -7.87 2.56 -19.35
N GLU A 219 -9.13 2.84 -19.02
CA GLU A 219 -9.96 1.95 -18.18
C GLU A 219 -10.19 0.58 -18.84
N MET A 220 -10.46 0.55 -20.15
CA MET A 220 -10.69 -0.69 -20.89
C MET A 220 -9.44 -1.58 -20.90
N VAL A 221 -8.29 -1.00 -21.24
CA VAL A 221 -7.03 -1.73 -21.35
C VAL A 221 -6.51 -2.16 -19.98
N ALA A 222 -6.65 -1.31 -18.96
CA ALA A 222 -6.33 -1.67 -17.57
C ALA A 222 -7.09 -2.91 -17.12
N ARG A 223 -8.41 -2.98 -17.39
CA ARG A 223 -9.22 -4.17 -17.12
C ARG A 223 -8.73 -5.38 -17.91
N HIS A 224 -8.43 -5.20 -19.20
CA HIS A 224 -7.93 -6.28 -20.04
C HIS A 224 -6.61 -6.86 -19.52
N ASN A 225 -5.66 -6.00 -19.15
CA ASN A 225 -4.36 -6.40 -18.60
C ASN A 225 -4.53 -7.19 -17.29
N ARG A 226 -5.41 -6.71 -16.38
CA ARG A 226 -5.75 -7.43 -15.14
C ARG A 226 -6.31 -8.83 -15.40
N ASN A 227 -7.14 -8.98 -16.42
CA ASN A 227 -7.68 -10.29 -16.81
C ASN A 227 -6.60 -11.23 -17.38
N LEU A 228 -5.57 -10.71 -18.07
CA LEU A 228 -4.43 -11.52 -18.51
C LEU A 228 -3.68 -12.11 -17.31
N PHE A 229 -3.37 -11.29 -16.31
CA PHE A 229 -2.73 -11.76 -15.07
C PHE A 229 -3.62 -12.76 -14.31
N HIS A 230 -4.92 -12.49 -14.19
CA HIS A 230 -5.84 -13.40 -13.52
C HIS A 230 -5.84 -14.78 -14.22
N LYS A 231 -5.93 -14.83 -15.55
CA LYS A 231 -5.85 -16.08 -16.31
C LYS A 231 -4.50 -16.78 -16.11
N ARG A 232 -3.39 -16.05 -16.13
CA ARG A 232 -2.05 -16.61 -15.95
C ARG A 232 -1.81 -17.19 -14.55
N LEU A 233 -2.45 -16.62 -13.53
CA LEU A 233 -2.31 -17.04 -12.12
C LEU A 233 -3.31 -18.14 -11.72
N TRP A 234 -4.56 -18.07 -12.22
CA TRP A 234 -5.67 -18.90 -11.74
C TRP A 234 -6.31 -19.80 -12.81
N GLY A 235 -5.97 -19.59 -14.09
CA GLY A 235 -6.59 -20.29 -15.22
C GLY A 235 -6.28 -21.78 -15.30
N HIS A 236 -5.28 -22.26 -14.56
CA HIS A 236 -4.86 -23.68 -14.56
C HIS A 236 -5.53 -24.53 -13.46
N GLY A 237 -6.38 -23.94 -12.62
CA GLY A 237 -6.96 -24.58 -11.42
C GLY A 237 -8.38 -25.12 -11.55
N ARG A 238 -8.97 -25.17 -12.76
CA ARG A 238 -10.29 -25.80 -13.00
C ARG A 238 -10.21 -26.80 -14.14
N LEU A 239 -9.66 -27.98 -13.85
CA LEU A 239 -9.88 -29.23 -14.59
C LEU A 239 -10.16 -30.35 -13.60
#